data_AF-A0A7C1E6G7-F1
#
_entry.id   AF-A0A7C1E6G7-F1
#
_cell.length_a   1.000
_cell.length_b   1.000
_cell.length_c   1.000
_cell.angle_alpha   90.00
_cell.angle_beta   90.00
_cell.angle_gamma   90.00
#
_symmetry.space_group_name_H-M   'P 1'
#
loop_
_entity.id
_entity.type
_entity.pdbx_description
1 polymer ?
#
loop_
_entity_poly.entity_id
_entity_poly.type
_entity_poly.pdbx_seq_one_letter_code
_entity_poly.pdbx_strand_id
1 'polypeptide(L)'
;MSGGVKWQKKRLHAVFDGEVLRPEAAVDLEPNARYLVTIERKEKKGAQQNLWDVLSAFSGTVEGPEDWSKEHEHYLYGTPRRASLPNRQICVRFASDWRSML
;
A
#
# COMPACT_ATOMS: atom_id res chain seq x y z
N MET A 1 4.10 3.36 -49.14
CA MET A 1 3.62 4.53 -48.38
C MET A 1 2.59 4.01 -47.37
N SER A 2 3.00 3.77 -46.12
CA SER A 2 2.10 3.19 -45.11
C SER A 2 1.24 4.32 -44.52
N GLY A 3 -0.05 4.35 -44.85
CA GLY A 3 -0.99 5.31 -44.31
C GLY A 3 -1.25 5.01 -42.83
N GLY A 4 -0.66 5.82 -41.95
CA GLY A 4 -0.96 5.74 -40.52
C GLY A 4 -2.41 6.17 -40.26
N VAL A 5 -3.17 5.33 -39.56
CA VAL A 5 -4.52 5.68 -39.11
C VAL A 5 -4.41 6.79 -38.06
N LYS A 6 -4.96 7.97 -38.36
CA LYS A 6 -4.99 9.11 -37.44
C LYS A 6 -6.18 8.96 -36.50
N TRP A 7 -5.91 8.58 -35.25
CA TRP A 7 -6.93 8.49 -34.21
C TRP A 7 -7.19 9.88 -33.59
N GLN A 8 -8.47 10.27 -33.52
CA GLN A 8 -8.89 11.43 -32.74
C GLN A 8 -9.44 10.97 -31.39
N LYS A 9 -8.88 11.49 -30.30
CA LYS A 9 -9.29 11.13 -28.93
C LYS A 9 -10.31 12.14 -28.42
N LYS A 10 -11.56 11.71 -28.22
CA LYS A 10 -12.64 12.49 -27.61
C LYS A 10 -13.05 11.79 -26.31
N ARG A 11 -13.13 12.52 -25.20
CA ARG A 11 -13.60 12.00 -23.91
C ARG A 11 -15.00 12.53 -23.64
N LEU A 12 -15.88 11.65 -23.20
CA LEU A 12 -17.25 11.98 -22.81
C LEU A 12 -17.57 11.31 -21.48
N HIS A 13 -18.42 11.93 -20.69
CA HIS A 13 -18.97 11.32 -19.49
C HIS A 13 -20.25 10.57 -19.86
N ALA A 14 -20.41 9.38 -19.30
CA ALA A 14 -21.57 8.53 -19.51
C ALA A 14 -21.97 7.85 -18.21
N VAL A 15 -23.26 7.66 -18.04
CA VAL A 15 -23.86 6.93 -16.92
C VAL A 15 -24.19 5.52 -17.40
N PHE A 16 -23.97 4.54 -16.52
CA PHE A 16 -24.34 3.15 -16.77
C PHE A 16 -25.65 2.84 -16.06
N ASP A 17 -26.70 2.54 -16.82
CA ASP A 17 -28.05 2.25 -16.29
C ASP A 17 -28.23 0.76 -15.90
N GLY A 18 -27.16 -0.03 -15.90
CA GLY A 18 -27.19 -1.48 -15.62
C GLY A 18 -27.16 -2.37 -16.86
N GLU A 19 -27.63 -1.85 -18.00
CA GLU A 19 -27.59 -2.55 -19.29
C GLU A 19 -26.86 -1.74 -20.38
N VAL A 20 -27.04 -0.41 -20.38
CA VAL A 20 -26.54 0.47 -21.45
C VAL A 20 -25.75 1.65 -20.86
N LEU A 21 -24.67 2.02 -21.55
CA LEU A 21 -23.91 3.26 -21.30
C LEU A 21 -24.57 4.43 -22.04
N ARG A 22 -25.05 5.42 -21.30
CA ARG A 22 -25.70 6.62 -21.84
C ARG A 22 -24.82 7.85 -21.65
N PRO A 23 -24.43 8.56 -22.72
CA PRO A 23 -23.74 9.83 -22.61
C PRO A 23 -24.55 10.87 -21.83
N GLU A 24 -23.90 11.65 -20.97
CA GLU A 24 -24.54 12.75 -20.24
C GLU A 24 -24.88 13.94 -21.15
N ALA A 25 -24.18 14.07 -22.27
CA ALA A 25 -24.36 15.13 -23.26
C ALA A 25 -24.44 14.55 -24.68
N ALA A 26 -25.09 15.29 -25.58
CA ALA A 26 -25.15 14.94 -27.00
C ALA A 26 -23.74 14.78 -27.57
N VAL A 27 -23.46 13.61 -28.13
CA VAL A 27 -22.17 13.31 -28.72
C VAL A 27 -22.28 13.45 -30.22
N ASP A 28 -21.54 14.40 -30.76
CA ASP A 28 -21.36 14.53 -32.20
C ASP A 28 -20.37 13.46 -32.68
N LEU A 29 -20.92 12.34 -33.15
CA LEU A 29 -20.25 11.21 -33.79
C LEU A 29 -20.92 10.92 -35.13
N GLU A 30 -20.16 10.41 -36.08
CA GLU A 30 -20.68 10.03 -37.39
C GLU A 30 -21.61 8.82 -37.26
N PRO A 31 -22.83 8.90 -37.80
CA PRO A 31 -23.73 7.75 -37.87
C PRO A 31 -23.08 6.59 -38.63
N ASN A 32 -23.37 5.35 -38.20
CA ASN A 32 -22.88 4.11 -38.82
C ASN A 32 -21.36 3.90 -38.78
N ALA A 33 -20.62 4.62 -37.93
CA ALA A 33 -19.21 4.37 -37.68
C ALA A 33 -18.98 3.45 -36.46
N ARG A 34 -17.92 2.64 -36.50
CA ARG A 34 -17.49 1.80 -35.36
C ARG A 34 -16.48 2.55 -34.50
N TYR A 35 -16.75 2.64 -33.20
CA TYR A 35 -15.89 3.31 -32.22
C TYR A 35 -15.39 2.32 -31.17
N LEU A 36 -14.13 2.47 -30.76
CA LEU A 36 -13.58 1.82 -29.58
C LEU A 36 -13.77 2.74 -28.38
N VAL A 37 -14.38 2.25 -27.30
CA VAL A 37 -14.63 3.02 -26.08
C VAL A 37 -13.70 2.53 -24.97
N THR A 38 -13.04 3.46 -24.28
CA THR A 38 -12.27 3.18 -23.07
C THR A 38 -13.06 3.64 -21.86
N ILE A 39 -13.30 2.72 -20.90
CA ILE A 39 -14.10 3.00 -19.70
C ILE A 39 -13.15 3.30 -18.54
N GLU A 40 -13.27 4.50 -17.97
CA GLU A 40 -12.56 4.91 -16.77
C GLU A 40 -13.58 5.25 -15.68
N ARG A 41 -13.65 4.45 -14.60
CA ARG A 41 -14.53 4.72 -13.47
C ARG A 41 -13.83 5.68 -12.51
N LYS A 42 -14.38 6.88 -12.33
CA LYS A 42 -13.97 7.78 -11.25
C LYS A 42 -14.58 7.27 -9.95
N GLU A 43 -13.86 6.42 -9.23
CA GLU A 43 -14.23 6.08 -7.86
C GLU A 43 -14.26 7.38 -7.05
N LYS A 44 -15.42 7.73 -6.50
CA LYS A 44 -15.44 8.62 -5.35
C LYS A 44 -14.62 7.88 -4.30
N LYS A 45 -13.42 8.37 -4.01
CA LYS A 45 -12.74 8.08 -2.75
C LYS A 45 -13.70 8.54 -1.65
N GLY A 46 -14.65 7.69 -1.26
CA GLY A 46 -15.35 7.82 0.00
C GLY A 46 -14.23 7.94 1.02
N ALA A 47 -14.26 9.03 1.81
CA ALA A 47 -13.17 9.47 2.67
C ALA A 47 -12.34 8.26 3.08
N GLN A 48 -11.20 8.04 2.39
CA GLN A 48 -10.32 6.93 2.72
C GLN A 48 -9.96 7.24 4.16
N GLN A 49 -10.51 6.47 5.12
CA GLN A 49 -10.02 6.54 6.48
C GLN A 49 -8.53 6.38 6.35
N ASN A 50 -7.80 7.40 6.80
CA ASN A 50 -6.37 7.41 6.65
C ASN A 50 -5.88 6.14 7.36
N LEU A 51 -5.03 5.35 6.71
CA LEU A 51 -4.52 4.10 7.30
C LEU A 51 -3.96 4.36 8.71
N TRP A 52 -3.37 5.54 8.90
CA TRP A 52 -2.89 6.03 10.18
C TRP A 52 -4.00 6.21 11.22
N ASP A 53 -5.18 6.71 10.85
CA ASP A 53 -6.32 6.88 11.77
C ASP A 53 -6.83 5.52 12.26
N VAL A 54 -6.89 4.53 11.36
CA VAL A 54 -7.29 3.16 11.70
C VAL A 54 -6.26 2.54 12.64
N LEU A 55 -4.97 2.61 12.32
CA LEU A 55 -3.91 2.04 13.15
C LEU A 55 -3.84 2.71 14.52
N SER A 56 -4.00 4.04 14.58
CA SER A 56 -4.03 4.79 15.84
C SER A 56 -5.16 4.33 16.76
N ALA A 57 -6.35 4.03 16.23
CA ALA A 57 -7.47 3.52 17.01
C ALA A 57 -7.20 2.16 17.68
N PHE A 58 -6.26 1.37 17.15
CA PHE A 58 -5.89 0.06 17.73
C PHE A 58 -4.56 0.08 18.49
N SER A 59 -3.76 1.14 18.37
CA SER A 59 -2.52 1.33 19.10
C SER A 59 -2.76 1.72 20.57
N GLY A 60 -1.90 1.32 21.49
CA GLY A 60 -2.01 1.68 22.91
C GLY A 60 -3.12 0.96 23.68
N THR A 61 -3.73 -0.07 23.09
CA THR A 61 -4.76 -0.91 23.73
C THR A 61 -4.20 -1.85 24.80
N VAL A 62 -2.88 -1.99 24.87
CA VAL A 62 -2.21 -2.82 25.88
C VAL A 62 -1.26 -1.93 26.67
N GLU A 63 -1.51 -1.79 27.97
CA GLU A 63 -0.59 -1.13 28.89
C GLU A 63 0.67 -1.98 29.02
N GLY A 64 1.82 -1.36 28.74
CA GLY A 64 3.10 -2.03 28.70
C GLY A 64 4.20 -1.24 29.41
N PRO A 65 5.09 -1.91 30.17
CA PRO A 65 6.34 -1.32 30.62
C PRO A 65 7.12 -0.57 29.53
N GLU A 66 7.70 0.59 29.89
CA GLU A 66 8.49 1.44 28.99
C GLU A 66 9.68 0.70 28.32
N ASP A 67 10.11 -0.41 28.92
CA ASP A 67 11.25 -1.20 28.48
C ASP A 67 10.91 -2.36 27.54
N TRP A 68 9.67 -2.51 27.08
CA TRP A 68 9.25 -3.59 26.17
C TRP A 68 10.16 -3.79 24.97
N SER A 69 10.42 -2.72 24.22
CA SER A 69 11.29 -2.79 23.05
C SER A 69 12.74 -3.12 23.41
N LYS A 70 13.17 -2.70 24.61
CA LYS A 70 14.55 -2.90 25.08
C LYS A 70 14.76 -4.32 25.61
N GLU A 71 13.77 -4.89 26.27
CA GLU A 71 13.81 -6.18 26.96
C GLU A 71 12.97 -7.25 26.24
N HIS A 72 12.89 -7.18 24.89
CA HIS A 72 12.07 -8.11 24.11
C HIS A 72 12.40 -9.59 24.37
N GLU A 73 13.68 -9.93 24.61
CA GLU A 73 14.08 -11.31 24.94
C GLU A 73 13.50 -11.78 26.28
N HIS A 74 13.47 -10.89 27.28
CA HIS A 74 12.89 -11.17 28.59
C HIS A 74 11.38 -11.39 28.48
N TYR A 75 10.68 -10.55 27.72
CA TYR A 75 9.23 -10.63 27.58
C TYR A 75 8.77 -11.76 26.64
N LEU A 76 9.53 -12.09 25.59
CA LEU A 76 9.18 -13.16 24.66
C LEU A 76 9.64 -14.54 25.13
N TYR A 77 10.80 -14.62 25.79
CA TYR A 77 11.46 -15.89 26.08
C TYR A 77 11.80 -16.10 27.57
N GLY A 78 11.46 -15.16 28.46
CA GLY A 78 11.71 -15.29 29.90
C GLY A 78 13.18 -15.21 30.29
N THR A 79 14.07 -14.71 29.41
CA THR A 79 15.49 -14.53 29.73
C THR A 79 15.68 -13.47 30.82
N PRO A 80 16.78 -13.49 31.59
CA PRO A 80 17.06 -12.42 32.55
C PRO A 80 17.13 -11.06 31.86
N ARG A 81 16.62 -10.00 32.50
CA ARG A 81 16.68 -8.64 31.95
C ARG A 81 18.12 -8.26 31.64
N ARG A 82 18.32 -7.52 30.56
CA ARG A 82 19.64 -7.12 30.07
C ARG A 82 20.42 -6.30 31.11
N ALA A 83 19.74 -5.51 31.93
CA ALA A 83 20.33 -4.77 33.06
C ALA A 83 20.74 -5.66 34.25
N SER A 84 20.22 -6.89 34.34
CA SER A 84 20.48 -7.83 35.43
C SER A 84 21.62 -8.81 35.15
N LEU A 85 22.18 -8.79 33.92
CA LEU A 85 23.30 -9.66 33.55
C LEU A 85 24.64 -9.06 34.03
N PRO A 86 25.37 -9.72 34.95
CA PRO A 86 26.55 -9.16 35.60
C PRO A 86 27.80 -9.10 34.71
N ASN A 87 27.73 -9.50 33.44
CA ASN A 87 28.91 -9.48 32.59
C ASN A 87 28.55 -9.28 31.11
N ARG A 88 28.86 -8.10 30.57
CA ARG A 88 28.51 -7.65 29.22
C ARG A 88 29.45 -8.21 28.14
N GLN A 89 29.91 -9.45 28.31
CA GLN A 89 31.03 -10.03 27.54
C GLN A 89 30.64 -11.25 26.68
N ILE A 90 29.38 -11.35 26.27
CA ILE A 90 28.94 -12.41 25.34
C ILE A 90 28.66 -11.87 23.92
N CYS A 91 28.40 -10.58 23.74
CA CYS A 91 28.20 -9.99 22.41
C CYS A 91 29.48 -9.34 21.84
N VAL A 92 30.51 -10.13 21.54
CA VAL A 92 31.54 -9.75 20.53
C VAL A 92 32.23 -10.95 19.85
N ARG A 93 31.88 -12.20 20.17
CA ARG A 93 32.59 -13.36 19.61
C ARG A 93 32.15 -13.83 18.23
N PHE A 94 31.21 -13.13 17.58
CA PHE A 94 30.71 -13.52 16.25
C PHE A 94 31.26 -12.69 15.07
N ALA A 95 32.07 -11.65 15.32
CA ALA A 95 32.63 -10.80 14.26
C ALA A 95 34.05 -11.20 13.80
N SER A 96 34.74 -12.07 14.55
CA SER A 96 36.16 -12.38 14.28
C SER A 96 36.36 -13.57 13.34
N ASP A 97 35.38 -14.47 13.20
CA ASP A 97 35.55 -15.74 12.49
C ASP A 97 35.33 -15.65 10.97
N TRP A 98 34.72 -14.57 10.47
CA TRP A 98 34.47 -14.42 9.02
C TRP A 98 35.65 -13.86 8.22
N ARG A 99 36.76 -13.47 8.87
CA ARG A 99 37.96 -12.94 8.18
C ARG A 99 39.04 -14.00 7.92
N SER A 100 38.76 -15.27 8.20
CA SER A 100 39.68 -16.39 7.92
C SER A 100 39.14 -17.37 6.88
N MET A 101 38.07 -17.01 6.17
CA MET A 101 37.40 -17.84 5.17
C MET A 101 37.33 -17.19 3.77
N LEU A 102 38.30 -16.30 3.50
CA LEU A 102 38.73 -15.80 2.18
C LEU A 102 40.26 -15.87 2.14
#